data_AF-A0A9Q4PXW3-F1
#
_entry.id   AF-A0A9Q4PXW3-F1
#
_cell.length_a   1.000
_cell.length_b   1.000
_cell.length_c   1.000
_cell.angle_alpha   90.00
_cell.angle_beta   90.00
_cell.angle_gamma   90.00
#
_symmetry.space_group_name_H-M   'P 1'
#
loop_
_entity.id
_entity.type
_entity.pdbx_description
1 polymer ?
#
loop_
_entity_poly.entity_id
_entity_poly.type
_entity_poly.pdbx_seq_one_letter_code
_entity_poly.pdbx_strand_id
1 'polypeptide(L)'
;MNLISITIALCTFIYALFKDCSQRWESEKETCIKTLNDCLEKTIKKENVKDRYIIETVYTLIYIKLIENNELSKDIIKFTTNADNFFENNGKTSEEDLKGSYKSLCEKIYNSKPYFLKYFVYIFHLDFLIKKFQDCKINVKKS
;
A
#
# COMPACT_ATOMS: atom_id res chain seq x y z
N MET A 1 40.66 8.50 -9.19
CA MET A 1 39.40 7.72 -9.24
C MET A 1 39.15 7.35 -10.69
N ASN A 2 39.11 6.06 -11.02
CA ASN A 2 39.01 5.58 -12.39
C ASN A 2 37.54 5.63 -12.86
N LEU A 3 37.29 6.06 -14.11
CA LEU A 3 35.92 6.22 -14.66
C LEU A 3 35.11 4.91 -14.53
N ILE A 4 35.78 3.79 -14.74
CA ILE A 4 35.23 2.43 -14.61
C ILE A 4 34.71 2.16 -13.19
N SER A 5 35.46 2.57 -12.17
CA SER A 5 35.08 2.36 -10.77
C SER A 5 33.84 3.18 -10.39
N ILE A 6 33.70 4.40 -10.96
CA ILE A 6 32.53 5.25 -10.78
C ILE A 6 31.30 4.60 -11.42
N THR A 7 31.44 4.07 -12.64
CA THR A 7 30.35 3.38 -13.35
C THR A 7 29.88 2.14 -12.59
N ILE A 8 30.79 1.31 -12.09
CA ILE A 8 30.43 0.11 -11.31
C ILE A 8 29.70 0.48 -10.02
N ALA A 9 30.16 1.52 -9.32
CA ALA A 9 29.51 2.01 -8.11
C ALA A 9 28.09 2.52 -8.40
N LEU A 10 27.89 3.27 -9.48
CA LEU A 10 26.57 3.73 -9.92
C LEU A 10 25.63 2.58 -10.26
N CYS A 11 26.09 1.58 -11.04
CA CYS A 11 25.27 0.41 -11.37
C CYS A 11 24.86 -0.37 -10.12
N THR A 12 25.78 -0.53 -9.17
CA THR A 12 25.51 -1.25 -7.91
C THR A 12 24.50 -0.49 -7.04
N PHE A 13 24.63 0.84 -6.99
CA PHE A 13 23.68 1.70 -6.28
C PHE A 13 22.28 1.65 -6.90
N ILE A 14 22.18 1.76 -8.24
CA ILE A 14 20.92 1.65 -8.97
C ILE A 14 20.27 0.29 -8.71
N TYR A 15 21.05 -0.80 -8.78
CA TYR A 15 20.55 -2.15 -8.50
C TYR A 15 19.99 -2.28 -7.07
N ALA A 16 20.70 -1.75 -6.07
CA ALA A 16 20.23 -1.77 -4.68
C ALA A 16 18.89 -1.02 -4.53
N LEU A 17 18.74 0.15 -5.16
CA LEU A 17 17.49 0.91 -5.16
C LEU A 17 16.33 0.14 -5.82
N PHE A 18 16.59 -0.54 -6.94
CA PHE A 18 15.60 -1.39 -7.59
C PHE A 18 15.15 -2.53 -6.67
N LYS A 19 16.09 -3.18 -6.01
CA LYS A 19 15.82 -4.26 -5.07
C LYS A 19 14.98 -3.79 -3.89
N ASP A 20 15.35 -2.69 -3.26
CA ASP A 20 14.61 -2.12 -2.12
C ASP A 20 13.20 -1.69 -2.51
N CYS A 21 13.06 -1.02 -3.66
CA CYS A 21 11.76 -0.63 -4.19
C CYS A 21 10.88 -1.86 -4.46
N SER A 22 11.44 -2.91 -5.06
CA SER A 22 10.71 -4.15 -5.35
C SER A 22 10.28 -4.88 -4.08
N GLN A 23 11.11 -4.90 -3.04
CA GLN A 23 10.78 -5.55 -1.77
C GLN A 23 9.67 -4.81 -1.03
N ARG A 24 9.77 -3.48 -0.93
CA ARG A 24 8.72 -2.67 -0.31
C ARG A 24 7.40 -2.80 -1.06
N TRP A 25 7.47 -2.76 -2.38
CA TRP A 25 6.33 -2.95 -3.25
C TRP A 25 5.62 -4.29 -3.00
N GLU A 26 6.38 -5.38 -2.89
CA GLU A 26 5.81 -6.70 -2.60
C GLU A 26 5.20 -6.77 -1.20
N SER A 27 5.83 -6.12 -0.21
CA SER A 27 5.29 -6.01 1.15
C SER A 27 3.98 -5.22 1.21
N GLU A 28 3.87 -4.14 0.44
CA GLU A 28 2.63 -3.36 0.33
C GLU A 28 1.51 -4.20 -0.32
N LYS A 29 1.81 -4.97 -1.37
CA LYS A 29 0.84 -5.93 -1.95
C LYS A 29 0.36 -6.93 -0.91
N GLU A 30 1.28 -7.60 -0.22
CA GLU A 30 0.94 -8.63 0.77
C GLU A 30 0.04 -8.05 1.86
N THR A 31 0.36 -6.84 2.34
CA THR A 31 -0.45 -6.12 3.34
C THR A 31 -1.86 -5.82 2.83
N CYS A 32 -1.99 -5.32 1.59
CA CYS A 32 -3.28 -5.05 0.98
C CYS A 32 -4.12 -6.33 0.85
N ILE A 33 -3.55 -7.39 0.28
CA ILE A 33 -4.25 -8.66 0.06
C ILE A 33 -4.67 -9.30 1.38
N LYS A 34 -3.79 -9.29 2.39
CA LYS A 34 -4.11 -9.80 3.72
C LYS A 34 -5.27 -9.05 4.35
N THR A 35 -5.27 -7.72 4.25
CA THR A 35 -6.33 -6.86 4.80
C THR A 35 -7.67 -7.08 4.09
N LEU A 36 -7.65 -7.23 2.76
CA LEU A 36 -8.84 -7.55 1.96
C LEU A 36 -9.41 -8.93 2.29
N ASN A 37 -8.53 -9.93 2.47
CA ASN A 37 -8.91 -11.28 2.89
C ASN A 37 -9.58 -11.30 4.26
N ASP A 38 -8.94 -10.65 5.24
CA ASP A 38 -9.48 -10.54 6.60
C ASP A 38 -10.85 -9.86 6.60
N CYS A 39 -11.02 -8.80 5.79
CA CYS A 39 -12.31 -8.16 5.60
C CYS A 39 -13.35 -9.09 4.98
N LEU A 40 -13.03 -9.75 3.87
CA LEU A 40 -13.96 -10.66 3.21
C LEU A 40 -14.40 -11.80 4.13
N GLU A 41 -13.46 -12.44 4.82
CA GLU A 41 -13.73 -13.58 5.70
C GLU A 41 -14.66 -13.19 6.85
N LYS A 42 -14.37 -12.06 7.52
CA LYS A 42 -15.21 -11.54 8.60
C LYS A 42 -16.58 -11.09 8.10
N THR A 43 -16.63 -10.51 6.90
CA THR A 43 -17.88 -10.10 6.24
C THR A 43 -18.81 -11.28 5.98
N ILE A 44 -18.28 -12.36 5.41
CA ILE A 44 -19.06 -13.56 5.10
C ILE A 44 -19.51 -14.28 6.38
N LYS A 45 -18.61 -14.38 7.38
CA LYS A 45 -18.91 -15.08 8.63
C LYS A 45 -19.88 -14.33 9.55
N LYS A 46 -20.16 -13.04 9.28
CA LYS A 46 -20.98 -12.17 10.14
C LYS A 46 -20.52 -12.22 11.61
N GLU A 47 -19.21 -12.28 11.83
CA GLU A 47 -18.67 -12.29 13.19
C GLU A 47 -18.99 -10.94 13.85
N ASN A 48 -19.57 -10.99 15.05
CA ASN A 48 -20.27 -9.91 15.77
C ASN A 48 -19.33 -8.76 16.27
N VAL A 49 -18.33 -8.35 15.49
CA VAL A 49 -17.21 -7.51 15.92
C VAL A 49 -17.15 -6.22 15.11
N LYS A 50 -17.79 -5.15 15.61
CA LYS A 50 -17.57 -3.75 15.16
C LYS A 50 -17.32 -3.64 13.65
N ASP A 51 -18.24 -4.15 12.82
CA ASP A 51 -18.06 -4.38 11.37
C ASP A 51 -17.56 -3.13 10.62
N ARG A 52 -17.92 -1.94 11.11
CA ARG A 52 -17.45 -0.65 10.61
C ARG A 52 -15.93 -0.48 10.67
N TYR A 53 -15.25 -0.99 11.71
CA TYR A 53 -13.79 -0.86 11.85
C TYR A 53 -13.03 -1.62 10.76
N ILE A 54 -13.56 -2.77 10.32
CA ILE A 54 -12.94 -3.60 9.29
C ILE A 54 -13.07 -2.92 7.92
N ILE A 55 -14.26 -2.36 7.63
CA ILE A 55 -14.50 -1.57 6.42
C ILE A 55 -13.63 -0.32 6.40
N GLU A 56 -13.54 0.40 7.53
CA GLU A 56 -12.64 1.56 7.69
C GLU A 56 -11.17 1.17 7.50
N THR A 57 -10.74 0.02 8.02
CA THR A 57 -9.38 -0.49 7.83
C THR A 57 -9.07 -0.70 6.35
N VAL A 58 -9.99 -1.30 5.60
CA VAL A 58 -9.85 -1.44 4.14
C VAL A 58 -9.86 -0.07 3.46
N TYR A 59 -10.68 0.88 3.92
CA TYR A 59 -10.69 2.24 3.38
C TYR A 59 -9.35 2.93 3.56
N THR A 60 -8.61 2.70 4.67
CA THR A 60 -7.28 3.29 4.85
C THR A 60 -6.25 2.83 3.81
N LEU A 61 -6.49 1.71 3.11
CA LEU A 61 -5.61 1.25 2.03
C LEU A 61 -5.53 2.25 0.87
N ILE A 62 -6.49 3.17 0.72
CA ILE A 62 -6.42 4.23 -0.32
C ILE A 62 -5.19 5.13 -0.17
N TYR A 63 -4.63 5.20 1.04
CA TYR A 63 -3.45 6.01 1.35
C TYR A 63 -2.13 5.24 1.16
N ILE A 64 -2.19 3.94 0.88
CA ILE A 64 -0.99 3.15 0.55
C ILE A 64 -0.49 3.57 -0.84
N LYS A 65 0.82 3.77 -0.95
CA LYS A 65 1.44 4.31 -2.15
C LYS A 65 1.25 3.41 -3.37
N LEU A 66 1.20 2.09 -3.16
CA LEU A 66 0.77 1.13 -4.17
C LEU A 66 -0.58 1.47 -4.80
N ILE A 67 -1.60 1.70 -3.96
CA ILE A 67 -2.98 1.97 -4.38
C ILE A 67 -3.06 3.34 -5.08
N GLU A 68 -2.46 4.37 -4.48
CA GLU A 68 -2.42 5.72 -5.05
C GLU A 68 -1.74 5.75 -6.42
N ASN A 69 -0.58 5.11 -6.56
CA ASN A 69 0.20 5.13 -7.81
C ASN A 69 -0.44 4.33 -8.94
N ASN A 70 -1.33 3.40 -8.62
CA ASN A 70 -2.03 2.57 -9.60
C ASN A 70 -3.51 2.93 -9.73
N GLU A 71 -3.92 4.07 -9.17
CA GLU A 71 -5.28 4.62 -9.28
C GLU A 71 -6.38 3.66 -8.81
N LEU A 72 -6.04 2.77 -7.85
CA LEU A 72 -6.93 1.71 -7.38
C LEU A 72 -7.92 2.17 -6.30
N SER A 73 -7.89 3.45 -5.90
CA SER A 73 -8.76 3.98 -4.85
C SER A 73 -10.24 3.79 -5.15
N LYS A 74 -10.65 3.90 -6.43
CA LYS A 74 -12.04 3.64 -6.85
C LYS A 74 -12.46 2.20 -6.62
N ASP A 75 -11.56 1.25 -6.86
CA ASP A 75 -11.81 -0.17 -6.66
C ASP A 75 -11.90 -0.54 -5.18
N ILE A 76 -11.06 0.09 -4.33
CA ILE A 76 -11.14 -0.01 -2.87
C ILE A 76 -12.48 0.53 -2.35
N ILE A 77 -12.89 1.71 -2.81
CA ILE A 77 -14.18 2.31 -2.45
C ILE A 77 -15.34 1.41 -2.90
N LYS A 78 -15.27 0.86 -4.12
CA LYS A 78 -16.30 -0.07 -4.61
C LYS A 78 -16.40 -1.32 -3.74
N PHE A 79 -15.27 -1.93 -3.39
CA PHE A 79 -15.26 -3.12 -2.53
C PHE A 79 -15.81 -2.82 -1.13
N THR A 80 -15.39 -1.72 -0.50
CA THR A 80 -15.88 -1.33 0.83
C THR A 80 -17.38 -1.05 0.83
N THR A 81 -17.91 -0.35 -0.18
CA THR A 81 -19.35 -0.16 -0.36
C THR A 81 -20.11 -1.47 -0.55
N ASN A 82 -19.55 -2.43 -1.30
CA ASN A 82 -20.17 -3.74 -1.50
C ASN A 82 -20.18 -4.56 -0.20
N ALA A 83 -19.10 -4.50 0.59
CA ALA A 83 -19.04 -5.15 1.89
C ALA A 83 -20.07 -4.54 2.86
N ASP A 84 -20.17 -3.21 2.90
CA ASP A 84 -21.13 -2.48 3.72
C ASP A 84 -22.59 -2.82 3.34
N ASN A 85 -22.89 -2.88 2.03
CA ASN A 85 -24.21 -3.29 1.53
C ASN A 85 -24.57 -4.75 1.83
N PHE A 86 -23.58 -5.64 1.85
CA PHE A 86 -23.77 -7.03 2.26
C PHE A 86 -24.16 -7.11 3.74
N PHE A 87 -23.55 -6.26 4.58
CA PHE A 87 -23.79 -6.18 6.02
C PHE A 87 -25.09 -5.45 6.40
N GLU A 88 -25.21 -4.16 6.10
CA GLU A 88 -26.24 -3.28 6.64
C GLU A 88 -27.58 -3.38 5.88
N ASN A 89 -27.58 -3.77 4.60
CA ASN A 89 -28.74 -3.65 3.70
C ASN A 89 -29.43 -4.98 3.35
N ASN A 90 -29.58 -5.90 4.32
CA ASN A 90 -30.27 -7.20 4.13
C ASN A 90 -29.76 -8.01 2.92
N GLY A 91 -28.47 -7.89 2.55
CA GLY A 91 -27.91 -8.61 1.40
C GLY A 91 -28.33 -8.06 0.03
N LYS A 92 -28.49 -6.73 -0.11
CA LYS A 92 -28.62 -6.06 -1.44
C LYS A 92 -27.50 -6.45 -2.41
N THR A 93 -26.34 -6.78 -1.87
CA THR A 93 -25.22 -7.38 -2.60
C THR A 93 -25.17 -8.86 -2.26
N SER A 94 -25.10 -9.72 -3.27
CA SER A 94 -24.95 -11.16 -3.05
C SER A 94 -23.53 -11.50 -2.58
N GLU A 95 -23.35 -12.67 -1.95
CA GLU A 95 -22.01 -13.16 -1.60
C GLU A 95 -21.13 -13.34 -2.85
N GLU A 96 -21.72 -13.72 -3.98
CA GLU A 96 -21.03 -13.86 -5.27
C GLU A 96 -20.53 -12.51 -5.79
N ASP A 97 -21.33 -11.45 -5.70
CA ASP A 97 -20.93 -10.11 -6.10
C ASP A 97 -19.81 -9.56 -5.23
N LEU A 98 -19.87 -9.82 -3.91
CA LEU A 98 -18.83 -9.42 -2.96
C LEU A 98 -17.51 -10.14 -3.27
N LYS A 99 -17.56 -11.46 -3.44
CA LYS A 99 -16.38 -12.28 -3.84
C LYS A 99 -15.84 -11.88 -5.21
N GLY A 100 -16.71 -11.55 -6.16
CA GLY A 100 -16.33 -11.06 -7.48
C GLY A 100 -15.59 -9.73 -7.41
N SER A 101 -16.12 -8.80 -6.62
CA SER A 101 -15.47 -7.50 -6.36
C SER A 101 -14.10 -7.67 -5.69
N TYR A 102 -14.01 -8.56 -4.69
CA TYR A 102 -12.75 -8.91 -4.04
C TYR A 102 -11.74 -9.47 -5.05
N LYS A 103 -12.13 -10.45 -5.86
CA LYS A 103 -11.24 -11.11 -6.83
C LYS A 103 -10.69 -10.12 -7.85
N SER A 104 -11.56 -9.25 -8.39
CA SER A 104 -11.16 -8.20 -9.33
C SER A 104 -10.14 -7.23 -8.71
N LEU A 105 -10.36 -6.81 -7.47
CA LEU A 105 -9.46 -5.92 -6.76
C LEU A 105 -8.10 -6.59 -6.47
N CYS A 106 -8.09 -7.84 -6.02
CA CYS A 106 -6.86 -8.60 -5.79
C CYS A 106 -6.04 -8.77 -7.08
N GLU A 107 -6.70 -9.05 -8.21
CA GLU A 107 -6.04 -9.17 -9.50
C GLU A 107 -5.40 -7.85 -9.94
N LYS A 108 -6.09 -6.72 -9.73
CA LYS A 108 -5.53 -5.38 -10.00
C LYS A 108 -4.34 -5.05 -9.10
N ILE A 109 -4.40 -5.42 -7.82
CA ILE A 109 -3.28 -5.27 -6.88
C ILE A 109 -2.10 -6.16 -7.31
N TYR A 110 -2.35 -7.39 -7.74
CA TYR A 110 -1.29 -8.29 -8.19
C TYR A 110 -0.59 -7.77 -9.45
N ASN A 111 -1.38 -7.25 -10.41
CA ASN A 111 -0.91 -6.72 -11.69
C ASN A 111 -0.39 -5.27 -11.60
N SER A 112 -0.47 -4.65 -10.43
CA SER A 112 0.00 -3.28 -10.23
C SER A 112 1.51 -3.20 -10.45
N LYS A 113 2.00 -2.04 -10.92
CA LYS A 113 3.41 -1.86 -11.28
C LYS A 113 4.15 -1.01 -10.23
N PRO A 114 5.41 -1.37 -9.89
CA PRO A 114 6.25 -0.55 -9.05
C PRO A 114 6.55 0.79 -9.72
N TYR A 115 6.43 1.87 -8.96
CA TYR A 115 6.66 3.24 -9.44
C TYR A 115 8.05 3.74 -9.03
N PHE A 116 9.09 3.22 -9.71
CA PHE A 116 10.49 3.45 -9.36
C PHE A 116 10.91 4.93 -9.33
N LEU A 117 10.45 5.74 -10.30
CA LEU A 117 10.82 7.17 -10.37
C LEU A 117 10.27 7.97 -9.18
N LYS A 118 9.01 7.73 -8.81
CA LYS A 118 8.41 8.37 -7.62
C LYS A 118 9.08 7.87 -6.34
N TYR A 119 9.47 6.60 -6.30
CA TYR A 119 10.19 6.00 -5.17
C TYR A 119 11.58 6.61 -4.99
N PHE A 120 12.31 6.81 -6.08
CA PHE A 120 13.60 7.49 -6.08
C PHE A 120 13.48 8.89 -5.46
N VAL A 121 12.55 9.71 -5.95
CA VAL A 121 12.30 11.06 -5.40
C VAL A 121 11.94 10.99 -3.91
N TYR A 122 11.11 10.03 -3.50
CA TYR A 122 10.71 9.86 -2.11
C TYR A 122 11.88 9.52 -1.18
N ILE A 123 12.77 8.59 -1.56
CA ILE A 123 13.96 8.25 -0.76
C ILE A 123 14.83 9.50 -0.53
N PHE A 124 15.14 10.25 -1.59
CA PHE A 124 15.94 11.46 -1.46
C PHE A 124 15.25 12.52 -0.59
N HIS A 125 13.92 12.64 -0.70
CA HIS A 125 13.16 13.58 0.11
C HIS A 125 13.07 13.14 1.58
N LEU A 126 12.99 11.84 1.87
CA LEU A 126 12.95 11.30 3.22
C LEU A 126 14.31 11.41 3.91
N ASP A 127 15.39 11.05 3.21
CA ASP A 127 16.77 11.20 3.72
C ASP A 127 17.10 12.66 4.02
N PHE A 128 16.66 13.58 3.15
CA PHE A 128 16.79 15.01 3.40
C PHE A 128 16.04 15.44 4.67
N LEU A 129 14.80 14.96 4.87
CA LEU A 129 14.01 15.28 6.05
C LEU A 129 14.57 14.66 7.33
N ILE A 130 15.05 13.42 7.28
CA ILE A 130 15.70 12.73 8.41
C ILE A 130 16.97 13.47 8.82
N LYS A 131 17.79 13.89 7.84
CA LYS A 131 19.01 14.66 8.09
C LYS A 131 18.67 16.01 8.75
N LYS A 132 17.68 16.73 8.22
CA LYS A 132 17.17 17.98 8.80
C LYS A 132 16.62 17.80 10.22
N PHE A 133 15.93 16.69 10.49
CA PHE A 133 15.43 16.35 11.82
C PHE A 133 16.57 16.04 12.80
N GLN A 134 17.60 15.33 12.37
CA GLN A 134 18.79 15.05 13.18
C GLN A 134 19.54 16.35 13.51
N ASP A 135 19.71 17.24 12.55
CA ASP A 135 20.32 18.56 12.73
C ASP A 135 19.53 19.43 13.73
N CYS A 136 18.20 19.43 13.65
CA CYS A 136 17.34 20.09 14.62
C CYS A 136 17.46 19.48 16.03
N LYS A 137 17.57 18.15 16.15
CA LYS A 137 17.70 17.47 17.45
C LYS A 137 19.04 17.75 18.15
N ILE A 138 20.10 18.00 17.38
CA ILE A 138 21.44 18.37 17.89
C ILE A 138 21.43 19.80 18.46
N ASN A 139 20.70 20.72 17.83
CA ASN A 139 20.60 22.11 18.31
C ASN A 139 19.80 22.26 19.61
N VAL A 140 18.80 21.41 19.86
CA VAL A 140 18.00 21.44 21.11
C VAL A 140 18.78 20.89 22.32
N LYS A 141 19.84 20.10 22.11
CA LYS A 141 20.70 19.60 23.20
C LYS A 141 21.85 20.57 23.58
N LYS A 142 22.02 21.68 22.85
CA LYS A 142 23.09 22.66 23.07
C LYS A 142 22.60 24.02 23.59
N SER A 143 21.29 24.19 23.78
CA SER A 143 20.69 25.34 24.49
C SER A 143 20.27 24.93 25.89
#